data_AF-A0A7C2J5E9-F1
#
_entry.id   AF-A0A7C2J5E9-F1
#
_cell.length_a   1.000
_cell.length_b   1.000
_cell.length_c   1.000
_cell.angle_alpha   90.00
_cell.angle_beta   90.00
_cell.angle_gamma   90.00
#
_symmetry.space_group_name_H-M   'P 1'
#
loop_
_entity.id
_entity.type
_entity.pdbx_description
1 polymer ?
#
loop_
_entity_poly.entity_id
_entity_poly.type
_entity_poly.pdbx_seq_one_letter_code
_entity_poly.pdbx_strand_id
1 'polypeptide(L)'
;MRALLGLLGVLPLSLSAAGTTAADLAAKIRQAGLDTAECYRVRELDFSREELRFYLTDGYLIFGRPVNGRVLSAVFSAHNEGGDAELLLMPPLKSERLSLATFTQSPNLNEHFRLAVMLFTDSTAEELARLVRERGGTPSPETGVLIERQLASSVNNLAASFGMRFLYDLLSGAPPGEGFFYAAIRGNRLGNFDVVYDPTATEQIQVGQVNFRDNRAFFDVWTSFPARSFRTGSRRLDQLPDSLTGYRIEATLGPDLELEAVSRARLTVGNRPRPVLHFEISDSMDVT
;
A
#
# COMPACT_ATOMS: atom_id res chain seq x y z
N MET A 1 -37.57 -3.33 63.54
CA MET A 1 -38.01 -4.17 62.41
C MET A 1 -37.82 -3.37 61.13
N ARG A 2 -36.80 -3.71 60.31
CA ARG A 2 -36.65 -3.48 58.85
C ARG A 2 -36.66 -2.01 58.35
N ALA A 3 -35.78 -1.52 57.48
CA ALA A 3 -34.72 -2.12 56.68
C ALA A 3 -33.71 -1.02 56.27
N LEU A 4 -32.42 -1.37 56.22
CA LEU A 4 -31.38 -0.63 55.50
C LEU A 4 -31.71 -0.67 53.99
N LEU A 5 -31.80 0.49 53.33
CA LEU A 5 -31.63 0.57 51.88
C LEU A 5 -30.16 0.90 51.59
N GLY A 6 -29.41 -0.10 51.15
CA GLY A 6 -28.08 0.08 50.58
C GLY A 6 -28.20 0.69 49.19
N LEU A 7 -27.60 1.86 48.99
CA LEU A 7 -27.43 2.48 47.68
C LEU A 7 -26.28 1.74 46.97
N LEU A 8 -26.60 0.79 46.10
CA LEU A 8 -25.62 0.11 45.24
C LEU A 8 -25.22 1.08 44.12
N GLY A 9 -24.10 1.79 44.32
CA GLY A 9 -23.47 2.58 43.27
C GLY A 9 -22.85 1.66 42.23
N VAL A 10 -23.54 1.47 41.10
CA VAL A 10 -22.96 0.83 39.92
C VAL A 10 -22.05 1.86 39.26
N LEU A 11 -20.75 1.78 39.56
CA LEU A 11 -19.72 2.41 38.72
C LEU A 11 -19.83 1.80 37.32
N PRO A 12 -19.91 2.60 36.24
CA PRO A 12 -19.70 2.05 34.92
C PRO A 12 -18.25 1.57 34.86
N LEU A 13 -18.07 0.25 34.79
CA LEU A 13 -16.83 -0.30 34.26
C LEU A 13 -16.71 0.26 32.84
N SER A 14 -15.83 1.24 32.66
CA SER A 14 -15.30 1.57 31.36
C SER A 14 -14.72 0.28 30.80
N LEU A 15 -15.44 -0.38 29.88
CA LEU A 15 -14.83 -1.36 28.99
C LEU A 15 -13.72 -0.60 28.27
N SER A 16 -12.48 -0.79 28.72
CA SER A 16 -11.33 -0.51 27.90
C SER A 16 -11.51 -1.42 26.70
N ALA A 17 -11.97 -0.86 25.57
CA ALA A 17 -11.94 -1.57 24.32
C ALA A 17 -10.48 -1.99 24.15
N ALA A 18 -10.22 -3.30 24.20
CA ALA A 18 -8.91 -3.83 23.85
C ALA A 18 -8.66 -3.36 22.42
N GLY A 19 -7.89 -2.27 22.29
CA GLY A 19 -7.50 -1.75 20.99
C GLY A 19 -6.83 -2.88 20.23
N THR A 20 -7.17 -3.03 18.95
CA THR A 20 -6.45 -3.97 18.08
C THR A 20 -4.97 -3.62 18.19
N THR A 21 -4.14 -4.54 18.68
CA THR A 21 -2.70 -4.28 18.80
C THR A 21 -2.09 -4.13 17.40
N ALA A 22 -0.93 -3.50 17.30
CA ALA A 22 -0.22 -3.41 16.02
C ALA A 22 0.07 -4.81 15.43
N ALA A 23 0.35 -5.79 16.29
CA ALA A 23 0.55 -7.19 15.89
C ALA A 23 -0.74 -7.82 15.34
N ASP A 24 -1.89 -7.62 15.99
CA ASP A 24 -3.18 -8.10 15.50
C ASP A 24 -3.54 -7.48 14.15
N LEU A 25 -3.27 -6.18 13.98
CA LEU A 25 -3.52 -5.48 12.73
C LEU A 25 -2.60 -6.00 11.61
N ALA A 26 -1.33 -6.21 11.89
CA ALA A 26 -0.38 -6.82 10.95
C ALA A 26 -0.82 -8.23 10.53
N ALA A 27 -1.34 -9.03 11.48
CA ALA A 27 -1.90 -10.34 11.16
C ALA A 27 -3.15 -10.24 10.26
N LYS A 28 -4.06 -9.31 10.54
CA LYS A 28 -5.25 -9.05 9.71
C LYS A 28 -4.89 -8.63 8.30
N ILE A 29 -3.90 -7.75 8.12
CA ILE A 29 -3.42 -7.33 6.79
C ILE A 29 -2.93 -8.54 5.99
N ARG A 30 -2.11 -9.41 6.59
CA ARG A 30 -1.58 -10.61 5.92
C ARG A 30 -2.65 -11.64 5.56
N GLN A 31 -3.78 -11.65 6.28
CA GLN A 31 -4.83 -12.66 6.14
C GLN A 31 -6.07 -12.16 5.38
N ALA A 32 -6.14 -10.87 5.01
CA ALA A 32 -7.33 -10.27 4.41
C ALA A 32 -7.77 -11.03 3.14
N GLY A 33 -6.84 -11.25 2.22
CA GLY A 33 -7.10 -11.91 0.94
C GLY A 33 -8.14 -11.18 0.08
N LEU A 34 -8.66 -11.88 -0.92
CA LEU A 34 -9.69 -11.36 -1.83
C LEU A 34 -11.10 -11.69 -1.33
N ASP A 35 -12.04 -10.79 -1.58
CA ASP A 35 -13.46 -11.01 -1.33
C ASP A 35 -14.14 -11.48 -2.61
N THR A 36 -14.47 -12.77 -2.67
CA THR A 36 -15.08 -13.36 -3.86
C THR A 36 -16.48 -12.83 -4.15
N ALA A 37 -17.18 -12.27 -3.17
CA ALA A 37 -18.48 -11.65 -3.38
C ALA A 37 -18.35 -10.26 -4.03
N GLU A 38 -17.25 -9.57 -3.78
CA GLU A 38 -16.94 -8.24 -4.34
C GLU A 38 -16.14 -8.35 -5.64
N CYS A 39 -16.63 -9.18 -6.57
CA CYS A 39 -16.09 -9.33 -7.91
C CYS A 39 -17.09 -8.84 -8.95
N TYR A 40 -16.63 -8.01 -9.88
CA TYR A 40 -17.47 -7.36 -10.88
C TYR A 40 -16.85 -7.51 -12.26
N ARG A 41 -17.68 -7.81 -13.25
CA ARG A 41 -17.36 -7.59 -14.65
C ARG A 41 -17.40 -6.08 -14.92
N VAL A 42 -16.29 -5.53 -15.41
CA VAL A 42 -16.13 -4.10 -15.62
C VAL A 42 -15.77 -3.78 -17.07
N ARG A 43 -16.19 -2.61 -17.55
CA ARG A 43 -15.88 -2.07 -18.86
C ARG A 43 -15.63 -0.58 -18.77
N GLU A 44 -14.65 -0.11 -19.53
CA GLU A 44 -14.32 1.31 -19.65
C GLU A 44 -14.15 2.02 -18.30
N LEU A 45 -13.40 1.41 -17.37
CA LEU A 45 -13.02 2.09 -16.13
C LEU A 45 -11.69 2.79 -16.31
N ASP A 46 -11.69 4.11 -16.18
CA ASP A 46 -10.50 4.94 -16.21
C ASP A 46 -10.24 5.56 -14.83
N PHE A 47 -9.00 5.44 -14.35
CA PHE A 47 -8.56 6.11 -13.12
C PHE A 47 -7.10 6.53 -13.23
N SER A 48 -6.67 7.48 -12.41
CA SER A 48 -5.30 7.98 -12.47
C SER A 48 -4.69 8.28 -11.11
N ARG A 49 -3.39 8.02 -11.00
CA ARG A 49 -2.54 8.46 -9.88
C ARG A 49 -1.49 9.40 -10.44
N GLU A 50 -1.82 10.68 -10.40
CA GLU A 50 -1.02 11.76 -10.99
C GLU A 50 -0.75 11.52 -12.48
N GLU A 51 0.47 11.14 -12.88
CA GLU A 51 0.81 10.82 -14.26
C GLU A 51 0.56 9.36 -14.66
N LEU A 52 0.31 8.45 -13.72
CA LEU A 52 -0.07 7.06 -14.01
C LEU A 52 -1.54 7.02 -14.42
N ARG A 53 -1.83 6.67 -15.67
CA ARG A 53 -3.20 6.57 -16.18
C ARG A 53 -3.53 5.13 -16.53
N PHE A 54 -4.57 4.60 -15.91
CA PHE A 54 -5.04 3.24 -16.10
C PHE A 54 -6.36 3.25 -16.86
N TYR A 55 -6.44 2.43 -17.88
CA TYR A 55 -7.66 2.19 -18.65
C TYR A 55 -7.99 0.70 -18.56
N LEU A 56 -8.98 0.34 -17.76
CA LEU A 56 -9.49 -1.02 -17.65
C LEU A 56 -10.62 -1.18 -18.67
N THR A 57 -10.24 -1.45 -19.92
CA THR A 57 -11.16 -1.50 -21.06
C THR A 57 -12.20 -2.60 -20.88
N ASP A 58 -11.77 -3.81 -20.57
CA ASP A 58 -12.64 -4.97 -20.46
C ASP A 58 -12.00 -6.06 -19.59
N GLY A 59 -12.66 -6.43 -18.48
CA GLY A 59 -12.19 -7.52 -17.62
C GLY A 59 -13.00 -7.64 -16.34
N TYR A 60 -12.41 -8.26 -15.32
CA TYR A 60 -13.00 -8.41 -13.99
C TYR A 60 -12.17 -7.64 -12.97
N LEU A 61 -12.85 -6.97 -12.04
CA LEU A 61 -12.25 -6.31 -10.89
C LEU A 61 -12.76 -7.01 -9.63
N ILE A 62 -11.84 -7.51 -8.79
CA ILE A 62 -12.15 -8.08 -7.48
C ILE A 62 -11.49 -7.25 -6.37
N PHE A 63 -12.24 -6.94 -5.33
CA PHE A 63 -11.73 -6.20 -4.17
C PHE A 63 -11.21 -7.16 -3.08
N GLY A 64 -10.25 -6.67 -2.30
CA GLY A 64 -9.80 -7.33 -1.08
C GLY A 64 -10.84 -7.26 0.04
N ARG A 65 -10.78 -8.19 0.99
CA ARG A 65 -11.60 -8.06 2.21
C ARG A 65 -11.15 -6.83 3.01
N PRO A 66 -12.09 -6.08 3.62
CA PRO A 66 -11.72 -4.90 4.37
C PRO A 66 -10.96 -5.24 5.66
N VAL A 67 -9.91 -4.47 5.94
CA VAL A 67 -9.16 -4.50 7.20
C VAL A 67 -9.48 -3.23 7.97
N ASN A 68 -10.05 -3.38 9.18
CA ASN A 68 -10.56 -2.24 9.97
C ASN A 68 -11.48 -1.31 9.16
N GLY A 69 -12.35 -1.89 8.32
CA GLY A 69 -13.30 -1.15 7.49
C GLY A 69 -12.73 -0.51 6.23
N ARG A 70 -11.45 -0.73 5.92
CA ARG A 70 -10.79 -0.21 4.70
C ARG A 70 -10.40 -1.34 3.77
N VAL A 71 -10.77 -1.25 2.51
CA VAL A 71 -10.26 -2.14 1.46
C VAL A 71 -8.87 -1.66 1.09
N LEU A 72 -7.89 -2.57 1.06
CA LEU A 72 -6.47 -2.24 0.86
C LEU A 72 -5.88 -2.82 -0.43
N SER A 73 -6.68 -3.62 -1.15
CA SER A 73 -6.25 -4.26 -2.38
C SER A 73 -7.40 -4.41 -3.36
N ALA A 74 -7.05 -4.49 -4.63
CA ALA A 74 -7.93 -4.89 -5.70
C ALA A 74 -7.13 -5.62 -6.79
N VAL A 75 -7.77 -6.48 -7.56
CA VAL A 75 -7.14 -7.15 -8.69
C VAL A 75 -7.99 -6.96 -9.93
N PHE A 76 -7.37 -6.46 -10.99
CA PHE A 76 -7.94 -6.50 -12.32
C PHE A 76 -7.43 -7.73 -13.08
N SER A 77 -8.31 -8.45 -13.75
CA SER A 77 -7.99 -9.59 -14.61
C SER A 77 -8.77 -9.57 -15.92
N ALA A 78 -8.06 -9.54 -17.04
CA ALA A 78 -8.59 -9.67 -18.40
C ALA A 78 -8.77 -11.16 -18.78
N HIS A 79 -9.49 -11.94 -17.96
CA HIS A 79 -9.54 -13.42 -18.01
C HIS A 79 -10.01 -14.01 -19.37
N ASN A 80 -10.65 -13.22 -20.23
CA ASN A 80 -11.12 -13.58 -21.57
C ASN A 80 -10.13 -13.13 -22.66
N GLU A 81 -10.08 -13.82 -23.81
CA GLU A 81 -9.18 -13.47 -24.93
C GLU A 81 -9.35 -12.01 -25.42
N GLY A 82 -10.56 -11.46 -25.31
CA GLY A 82 -10.89 -10.07 -25.66
C GLY A 82 -10.79 -9.04 -24.53
N GLY A 83 -10.42 -9.45 -23.31
CA GLY A 83 -10.23 -8.52 -22.20
C GLY A 83 -8.94 -7.73 -22.37
N ASP A 84 -8.94 -6.44 -22.07
CA ASP A 84 -7.76 -5.59 -22.25
C ASP A 84 -7.74 -4.47 -21.22
N ALA A 85 -6.53 -4.02 -20.90
CA ALA A 85 -6.29 -2.83 -20.14
C ALA A 85 -4.98 -2.17 -20.57
N GLU A 86 -4.83 -0.87 -20.33
CA GLU A 86 -3.68 -0.09 -20.75
C GLU A 86 -3.18 0.78 -19.59
N LEU A 87 -1.85 0.85 -19.44
CA LEU A 87 -1.18 1.83 -18.60
C LEU A 87 -0.45 2.82 -19.50
N LEU A 88 -0.74 4.11 -19.30
CA LEU A 88 -0.03 5.22 -19.92
C LEU A 88 0.78 6.00 -18.88
N LEU A 89 2.04 6.28 -19.20
CA LEU A 89 2.92 7.18 -18.44
C LEU A 89 3.81 8.00 -19.37
N MET A 90 3.87 9.30 -19.14
CA MET A 90 4.75 10.21 -19.87
C MET A 90 5.68 10.91 -18.86
N PRO A 91 6.89 10.40 -18.62
CA PRO A 91 7.82 11.03 -17.69
C PRO A 91 8.10 12.48 -18.09
N PRO A 92 8.05 13.45 -17.16
CA PRO A 92 8.18 14.87 -17.48
C PRO A 92 9.63 15.27 -17.80
N LEU A 93 10.61 14.56 -17.24
CA LEU A 93 12.03 14.87 -17.37
C LEU A 93 12.66 14.16 -18.58
N LYS A 94 13.56 14.85 -19.30
CA LYS A 94 14.26 14.27 -20.46
C LYS A 94 15.14 13.07 -20.07
N SER A 95 15.82 13.15 -18.92
CA SER A 95 16.64 12.06 -18.37
C SER A 95 15.80 10.81 -18.13
N GLU A 96 14.64 10.98 -17.52
CA GLU A 96 13.71 9.90 -17.19
C GLU A 96 13.13 9.23 -18.43
N ARG A 97 12.79 10.02 -19.46
CA ARG A 97 12.39 9.46 -20.77
C ARG A 97 13.50 8.66 -21.44
N LEU A 98 14.76 9.09 -21.29
CA LEU A 98 15.91 8.36 -21.84
C LEU A 98 16.13 7.04 -21.10
N SER A 99 16.07 7.06 -19.77
CA SER A 99 16.14 5.85 -18.95
C SER A 99 15.03 4.86 -19.32
N LEU A 100 13.78 5.32 -19.36
CA LEU A 100 12.64 4.49 -19.75
C LEU A 100 12.81 3.87 -21.14
N ALA A 101 13.35 4.62 -22.10
CA ALA A 101 13.60 4.13 -23.45
C ALA A 101 14.65 3.01 -23.48
N THR A 102 15.64 3.01 -22.57
CA THR A 102 16.62 1.91 -22.46
C THR A 102 15.94 0.59 -22.12
N PHE A 103 14.90 0.60 -21.29
CA PHE A 103 14.18 -0.62 -20.89
C PHE A 103 13.03 -0.98 -21.83
N THR A 104 12.31 0.01 -22.33
CA THR A 104 11.02 -0.21 -23.02
C THR A 104 11.05 0.06 -24.52
N GLN A 105 12.17 0.57 -25.05
CA GLN A 105 12.32 1.06 -26.45
C GLN A 105 11.38 2.23 -26.80
N SER A 106 10.82 2.91 -25.79
CA SER A 106 9.94 4.07 -25.96
C SER A 106 10.20 5.12 -24.88
N PRO A 107 10.17 6.43 -25.20
CA PRO A 107 10.33 7.49 -24.22
C PRO A 107 9.07 7.70 -23.35
N ASN A 108 7.95 7.07 -23.72
CA ASN A 108 6.70 7.04 -22.95
C ASN A 108 6.30 5.59 -22.71
N LEU A 109 5.71 5.31 -21.56
CA LEU A 109 5.10 4.00 -21.32
C LEU A 109 3.70 4.03 -21.95
N ASN A 110 3.52 3.14 -22.91
CA ASN A 110 2.20 2.66 -23.32
C ASN A 110 2.33 1.14 -23.27
N GLU A 111 1.66 0.53 -22.30
CA GLU A 111 1.68 -0.91 -22.12
C GLU A 111 0.27 -1.44 -21.88
N HIS A 112 -0.20 -2.26 -22.80
CA HIS A 112 -1.37 -3.08 -22.58
C HIS A 112 -1.04 -4.23 -21.61
N PHE A 113 -1.96 -4.56 -20.70
CA PHE A 113 -1.75 -5.57 -19.67
C PHE A 113 -2.99 -6.44 -19.45
N ARG A 114 -2.77 -7.66 -18.92
CA ARG A 114 -3.85 -8.63 -18.63
C ARG A 114 -4.16 -8.77 -17.15
N LEU A 115 -3.26 -8.33 -16.29
CA LEU A 115 -3.40 -8.46 -14.84
C LEU A 115 -2.78 -7.24 -14.16
N ALA A 116 -3.47 -6.70 -13.16
CA ALA A 116 -2.89 -5.77 -12.21
C ALA A 116 -3.33 -6.17 -10.79
N VAL A 117 -2.37 -6.46 -9.92
CA VAL A 117 -2.60 -6.57 -8.47
C VAL A 117 -2.29 -5.22 -7.85
N MET A 118 -3.31 -4.55 -7.34
CA MET A 118 -3.22 -3.21 -6.78
C MET A 118 -3.27 -3.28 -5.26
N LEU A 119 -2.37 -2.54 -4.60
CA LEU A 119 -2.29 -2.35 -3.16
C LEU A 119 -2.32 -0.86 -2.87
N PHE A 120 -3.10 -0.43 -1.88
CA PHE A 120 -3.29 0.99 -1.65
C PHE A 120 -3.79 1.33 -0.25
N THR A 121 -3.48 2.55 0.17
CA THR A 121 -4.01 3.20 1.39
C THR A 121 -4.54 4.60 1.09
N ASP A 122 -4.60 4.98 -0.18
CA ASP A 122 -5.25 6.20 -0.65
C ASP A 122 -6.76 5.96 -0.89
N SER A 123 -7.39 6.78 -1.74
CA SER A 123 -8.82 6.67 -2.09
C SER A 123 -9.12 5.73 -3.27
N THR A 124 -8.21 4.79 -3.60
CA THR A 124 -8.38 3.89 -4.76
C THR A 124 -9.58 2.98 -4.65
N ALA A 125 -9.82 2.35 -3.49
CA ALA A 125 -10.99 1.49 -3.34
C ALA A 125 -12.30 2.26 -3.58
N GLU A 126 -12.43 3.45 -2.97
CA GLU A 126 -13.64 4.25 -3.05
C GLU A 126 -13.88 4.77 -4.47
N GLU A 127 -12.82 5.17 -5.17
CA GLU A 127 -12.87 5.59 -6.57
C GLU A 127 -13.26 4.43 -7.49
N LEU A 128 -12.58 3.29 -7.39
CA LEU A 128 -12.88 2.12 -8.21
C LEU A 128 -14.31 1.60 -7.95
N ALA A 129 -14.72 1.48 -6.68
CA ALA A 129 -16.07 1.06 -6.34
C ALA A 129 -17.14 2.03 -6.87
N ARG A 130 -16.85 3.34 -6.86
CA ARG A 130 -17.72 4.35 -7.47
C ARG A 130 -17.81 4.15 -8.99
N LEU A 131 -16.67 4.01 -9.67
CA LEU A 131 -16.62 3.77 -11.12
C LEU A 131 -17.35 2.48 -11.52
N VAL A 132 -17.18 1.39 -10.77
CA VAL A 132 -17.94 0.14 -10.97
C VAL A 132 -19.44 0.39 -10.94
N ARG A 133 -19.95 1.14 -9.96
CA ARG A 133 -21.39 1.46 -9.88
C ARG A 133 -21.84 2.37 -11.03
N GLU A 134 -21.09 3.42 -11.32
CA GLU A 134 -21.44 4.41 -12.35
C GLU A 134 -21.43 3.82 -13.77
N ARG A 135 -20.53 2.87 -14.04
CA ARG A 135 -20.41 2.18 -15.34
C ARG A 135 -21.24 0.89 -15.42
N GLY A 136 -22.02 0.56 -14.39
CA GLY A 136 -22.90 -0.59 -14.39
C GLY A 136 -22.18 -1.94 -14.37
N GLY A 137 -21.11 -2.07 -13.59
CA GLY A 137 -20.38 -3.32 -13.43
C GLY A 137 -21.27 -4.44 -12.89
N THR A 138 -21.20 -5.61 -13.51
CA THR A 138 -22.08 -6.75 -13.20
C THR A 138 -21.41 -7.65 -12.16
N PRO A 139 -22.04 -7.94 -11.01
CA PRO A 139 -21.48 -8.89 -10.04
C PRO A 139 -21.19 -10.25 -10.68
N SER A 140 -20.04 -10.84 -10.34
CA SER A 140 -19.63 -12.16 -10.82
C SER A 140 -18.84 -12.93 -9.75
N PRO A 141 -19.51 -13.41 -8.69
CA PRO A 141 -18.85 -14.12 -7.60
C PRO A 141 -18.15 -15.41 -8.04
N GLU A 142 -18.70 -16.10 -9.05
CA GLU A 142 -18.12 -17.33 -9.59
C GLU A 142 -16.74 -17.07 -10.21
N THR A 143 -16.61 -15.98 -10.97
CA THR A 143 -15.29 -15.55 -11.48
C THR A 143 -14.40 -15.06 -10.34
N GLY A 144 -14.97 -14.42 -9.32
CA GLY A 144 -14.24 -14.06 -8.10
C GLY A 144 -13.54 -15.25 -7.44
N VAL A 145 -14.22 -16.40 -7.32
CA VAL A 145 -13.63 -17.65 -6.81
C VAL A 145 -12.47 -18.14 -7.68
N LEU A 146 -12.57 -18.02 -9.00
CA LEU A 146 -11.49 -18.42 -9.91
C LEU A 146 -10.25 -17.52 -9.75
N ILE A 147 -10.45 -16.20 -9.69
CA ILE A 147 -9.37 -15.23 -9.51
C ILE A 147 -8.70 -15.42 -8.15
N GLU A 148 -9.49 -15.59 -7.08
CA GLU A 148 -8.98 -15.82 -5.73
C GLU A 148 -8.09 -17.07 -5.69
N ARG A 149 -8.57 -18.21 -6.21
CA ARG A 149 -7.78 -19.45 -6.26
C ARG A 149 -6.45 -19.29 -6.99
N GLN A 150 -6.42 -18.46 -8.04
CA GLN A 150 -5.22 -18.26 -8.85
C GLN A 150 -4.23 -17.27 -8.21
N LEU A 151 -4.72 -16.25 -7.52
CA LEU A 151 -3.90 -15.07 -7.16
C LEU A 151 -3.81 -14.80 -5.66
N ALA A 152 -4.49 -15.56 -4.80
CA ALA A 152 -4.45 -15.36 -3.35
C ALA A 152 -3.02 -15.32 -2.81
N SER A 153 -2.15 -16.24 -3.23
CA SER A 153 -0.74 -16.27 -2.80
C SER A 153 0.03 -15.02 -3.27
N SER A 154 -0.16 -14.59 -4.52
CA SER A 154 0.46 -13.38 -5.06
C SER A 154 0.02 -12.12 -4.30
N VAL A 155 -1.29 -11.97 -4.05
CA VAL A 155 -1.84 -10.85 -3.28
C VAL A 155 -1.30 -10.84 -1.86
N ASN A 156 -1.29 -11.99 -1.18
CA ASN A 156 -0.82 -12.09 0.20
C ASN A 156 0.68 -11.82 0.33
N ASN A 157 1.49 -12.34 -0.60
CA ASN A 157 2.93 -12.10 -0.61
C ASN A 157 3.25 -10.62 -0.86
N LEU A 158 2.59 -10.00 -1.84
CA LEU A 158 2.73 -8.56 -2.09
C LEU A 158 2.26 -7.75 -0.88
N ALA A 159 1.10 -8.06 -0.31
CA ALA A 159 0.60 -7.35 0.86
C ALA A 159 1.54 -7.46 2.07
N ALA A 160 2.21 -8.60 2.25
CA ALA A 160 3.23 -8.78 3.27
C ALA A 160 4.46 -7.90 3.03
N SER A 161 4.91 -7.74 1.78
CA SER A 161 6.02 -6.83 1.43
C SER A 161 5.71 -5.36 1.74
N PHE A 162 4.44 -4.95 1.72
CA PHE A 162 4.00 -3.61 2.11
C PHE A 162 3.46 -3.53 3.55
N GLY A 163 3.66 -4.58 4.36
CA GLY A 163 3.04 -4.71 5.68
C GLY A 163 3.32 -3.54 6.63
N MET A 164 4.56 -3.04 6.66
CA MET A 164 4.92 -1.88 7.48
C MET A 164 4.27 -0.58 7.00
N ARG A 165 4.19 -0.37 5.68
CA ARG A 165 3.51 0.80 5.10
C ARG A 165 2.01 0.77 5.40
N PHE A 166 1.36 -0.37 5.22
CA PHE A 166 -0.05 -0.56 5.60
C PHE A 166 -0.28 -0.32 7.10
N LEU A 167 0.56 -0.91 7.94
CA LEU A 167 0.45 -0.78 9.39
C LEU A 167 0.59 0.68 9.82
N TYR A 168 1.60 1.38 9.29
CA TYR A 168 1.82 2.80 9.57
C TYR A 168 0.61 3.65 9.17
N ASP A 169 0.07 3.47 7.96
CA ASP A 169 -1.04 4.29 7.46
C ASP A 169 -2.35 4.03 8.22
N LEU A 170 -2.62 2.76 8.59
CA LEU A 170 -3.82 2.39 9.34
C LEU A 170 -3.76 2.85 10.80
N LEU A 171 -2.61 2.71 11.46
CA LEU A 171 -2.45 3.16 12.84
C LEU A 171 -2.37 4.69 12.95
N SER A 172 -1.77 5.35 11.95
CA SER A 172 -1.67 6.81 11.91
C SER A 172 -3.00 7.49 11.57
N GLY A 173 -3.98 6.74 11.05
CA GLY A 173 -5.20 7.31 10.50
C GLY A 173 -4.89 8.27 9.35
N ALA A 174 -3.87 7.96 8.56
CA ALA A 174 -3.37 8.85 7.52
C ALA A 174 -4.51 9.23 6.56
N PRO A 175 -4.69 10.52 6.24
CA PRO A 175 -5.72 10.94 5.31
C PRO A 175 -5.46 10.30 3.93
N PRO A 176 -6.49 10.04 3.11
CA PRO A 176 -6.31 9.38 1.81
C PRO A 176 -5.29 10.04 0.89
N GLY A 177 -5.09 11.36 1.00
CA GLY A 177 -4.05 12.06 0.23
C GLY A 177 -2.62 11.60 0.56
N GLU A 178 -2.35 11.08 1.75
CA GLU A 178 -1.03 10.60 2.20
C GLU A 178 -0.84 9.09 1.99
N GLY A 179 -1.89 8.40 1.55
CA GLY A 179 -1.84 6.99 1.20
C GLY A 179 -1.05 6.74 -0.07
N PHE A 180 -0.47 5.55 -0.17
CA PHE A 180 0.25 5.11 -1.36
C PHE A 180 -0.68 4.32 -2.28
N PHE A 181 -0.23 4.17 -3.53
CA PHE A 181 -0.75 3.23 -4.50
C PHE A 181 0.41 2.45 -5.11
N TYR A 182 0.26 1.14 -5.19
CA TYR A 182 1.16 0.22 -5.85
C TYR A 182 0.37 -0.67 -6.81
N ALA A 183 0.93 -0.99 -7.96
CA ALA A 183 0.41 -2.06 -8.79
C ALA A 183 1.53 -2.94 -9.36
N ALA A 184 1.40 -4.25 -9.15
CA ALA A 184 2.14 -5.28 -9.88
C ALA A 184 1.38 -5.61 -11.16
N ILE A 185 1.98 -5.35 -12.32
CA ILE A 185 1.34 -5.43 -13.63
C ILE A 185 1.96 -6.56 -14.45
N ARG A 186 1.10 -7.36 -15.09
CA ARG A 186 1.51 -8.30 -16.15
C ARG A 186 1.18 -7.73 -17.51
N GLY A 187 2.15 -7.01 -18.08
CA GLY A 187 2.10 -6.43 -19.42
C GLY A 187 2.14 -7.49 -20.53
N ASN A 188 1.61 -7.13 -21.70
CA ASN A 188 1.60 -7.97 -22.89
C ASN A 188 2.98 -8.07 -23.56
N ARG A 189 3.76 -6.99 -23.51
CA ARG A 189 5.07 -6.85 -24.16
C ARG A 189 6.21 -6.73 -23.16
N LEU A 190 6.00 -5.97 -22.08
CA LEU A 190 7.06 -5.70 -21.09
C LEU A 190 7.17 -6.76 -19.99
N GLY A 191 6.28 -7.76 -19.99
CA GLY A 191 6.24 -8.79 -18.96
C GLY A 191 5.76 -8.23 -17.61
N ASN A 192 6.30 -8.76 -16.53
CA ASN A 192 5.93 -8.30 -15.18
C ASN A 192 6.74 -7.07 -14.79
N PHE A 193 6.05 -6.02 -14.33
CA PHE A 193 6.69 -4.80 -13.83
C PHE A 193 5.80 -4.14 -12.78
N ASP A 194 6.39 -3.24 -12.02
CA ASP A 194 5.75 -2.58 -10.89
C ASP A 194 5.65 -1.08 -11.13
N VAL A 195 4.57 -0.50 -10.62
CA VAL A 195 4.37 0.94 -10.55
C VAL A 195 4.04 1.35 -9.13
N VAL A 196 4.63 2.46 -8.70
CA VAL A 196 4.45 3.02 -7.36
C VAL A 196 4.07 4.48 -7.50
N TYR A 197 3.07 4.89 -6.73
CA TYR A 197 2.81 6.25 -6.33
C TYR A 197 2.85 6.35 -4.81
N ASP A 198 3.88 6.97 -4.24
CA ASP A 198 3.96 7.23 -2.80
C ASP A 198 4.13 8.74 -2.53
N PRO A 199 3.10 9.43 -1.99
CA PRO A 199 3.16 10.87 -1.74
C PRO A 199 4.16 11.29 -0.65
N THR A 200 4.75 10.33 0.07
CA THR A 200 5.78 10.57 1.10
C THR A 200 7.21 10.43 0.57
N ALA A 201 7.40 9.79 -0.58
CA ALA A 201 8.72 9.65 -1.22
C ALA A 201 9.20 10.99 -1.80
N THR A 202 10.49 11.19 -2.01
CA THR A 202 11.03 12.38 -2.70
C THR A 202 10.60 12.43 -4.17
N GLU A 203 10.68 11.29 -4.84
CA GLU A 203 10.15 11.04 -6.17
C GLU A 203 8.93 10.14 -6.03
N GLN A 204 7.73 10.73 -6.15
CA GLN A 204 6.51 10.01 -5.80
C GLN A 204 6.16 8.92 -6.80
N ILE A 205 6.57 9.04 -8.07
CA ILE A 205 6.26 8.05 -9.10
C ILE A 205 7.52 7.26 -9.44
N GLN A 206 7.40 5.94 -9.39
CA GLN A 206 8.44 5.01 -9.81
C GLN A 206 7.84 3.90 -10.66
N VAL A 207 8.54 3.52 -11.74
CA VAL A 207 8.24 2.34 -12.54
C VAL A 207 9.52 1.53 -12.69
N GLY A 208 9.41 0.21 -12.54
CA GLY A 208 10.55 -0.67 -12.65
C GLY A 208 10.18 -2.13 -12.60
N GLN A 209 11.16 -2.99 -12.49
CA GLN A 209 10.96 -4.43 -12.44
C GLN A 209 11.87 -5.06 -11.38
N VAL A 210 11.32 -6.00 -10.61
CA VAL A 210 12.12 -6.87 -9.76
C VAL A 210 12.83 -7.91 -10.62
N ASN A 211 14.17 -7.90 -10.58
CA ASN A 211 15.03 -8.87 -11.23
C ASN A 211 15.95 -9.55 -10.21
N PHE A 212 16.29 -10.82 -10.45
CA PHE A 212 17.18 -11.58 -9.57
C PHE A 212 18.58 -11.69 -10.18
N ARG A 213 19.61 -11.32 -9.39
CA ARG A 213 21.02 -11.49 -9.73
C ARG A 213 21.72 -12.11 -8.52
N ASP A 214 22.44 -13.21 -8.70
CA ASP A 214 23.11 -13.95 -7.61
C ASP A 214 22.20 -14.27 -6.42
N ASN A 215 20.97 -14.72 -6.72
CA ASN A 215 19.93 -15.03 -5.73
C ASN A 215 19.50 -13.85 -4.85
N ARG A 216 19.80 -12.61 -5.27
CA ARG A 216 19.35 -11.37 -4.62
C ARG A 216 18.39 -10.63 -5.53
N ALA A 217 17.31 -10.13 -4.95
CA ALA A 217 16.37 -9.27 -5.66
C ALA A 217 16.94 -7.85 -5.82
N PHE A 218 16.86 -7.33 -7.03
CA PHE A 218 17.17 -5.95 -7.39
C PHE A 218 15.94 -5.34 -8.04
N PHE A 219 15.67 -4.06 -7.74
CA PHE A 219 14.64 -3.31 -8.44
C PHE A 219 15.29 -2.45 -9.52
N ASP A 220 15.15 -2.87 -10.78
CA ASP A 220 15.63 -2.11 -11.92
C ASP A 220 14.66 -0.97 -12.19
N VAL A 221 15.05 0.24 -11.81
CA VAL A 221 14.25 1.45 -12.01
C VAL A 221 14.28 1.86 -13.47
N TRP A 222 13.12 1.82 -14.13
CA TRP A 222 12.97 2.27 -15.51
C TRP A 222 12.84 3.79 -15.57
N THR A 223 12.04 4.35 -14.65
CA THR A 223 11.90 5.79 -14.46
C THR A 223 11.44 6.12 -13.03
N SER A 224 11.89 7.25 -12.51
CA SER A 224 11.53 7.78 -11.20
C SER A 224 11.48 9.31 -11.24
N PHE A 225 10.39 9.93 -10.76
CA PHE A 225 10.28 11.39 -10.74
C PHE A 225 9.24 11.91 -9.74
N PRO A 226 9.37 13.18 -9.30
CA PRO A 226 8.35 13.82 -8.48
C PRO A 226 7.05 13.97 -9.26
N ALA A 227 5.89 13.70 -8.68
CA ALA A 227 4.58 13.77 -9.35
C ALA A 227 4.11 15.21 -9.62
N ARG A 228 3.11 15.39 -10.50
CA ARG A 228 2.72 16.72 -11.01
C ARG A 228 2.38 17.68 -9.90
N SER A 229 1.56 17.25 -8.95
CA SER A 229 1.14 18.06 -7.81
C SER A 229 2.32 18.62 -7.00
N PHE A 230 3.42 17.87 -6.89
CA PHE A 230 4.62 18.26 -6.15
C PHE A 230 5.51 19.20 -6.97
N ARG A 231 5.68 18.92 -8.27
CA ARG A 231 6.45 19.81 -9.16
C ARG A 231 5.79 21.18 -9.34
N THR A 232 4.46 21.26 -9.34
CA THR A 232 3.72 22.53 -9.45
C THR A 232 3.47 23.20 -8.11
N GLY A 233 3.84 22.58 -6.99
CA GLY A 233 3.65 23.11 -5.65
C GLY A 233 2.21 23.04 -5.11
N SER A 234 1.28 22.38 -5.82
CA SER A 234 -0.08 22.12 -5.34
C SER A 234 -0.10 21.20 -4.12
N ARG A 235 0.90 20.32 -4.03
CA ARG A 235 1.24 19.54 -2.85
C ARG A 235 2.69 19.83 -2.48
N ARG A 236 3.00 19.73 -1.19
CA ARG A 236 4.36 19.84 -0.68
C ARG A 236 4.67 18.54 0.05
N LEU A 237 5.91 18.10 -0.07
CA LEU A 237 6.41 17.08 0.85
C LEU A 237 6.35 17.66 2.25
N ASP A 238 5.71 16.95 3.16
CA ASP A 238 5.87 17.21 4.58
C ASP A 238 7.34 16.95 4.86
N GLN A 239 8.12 18.02 5.00
CA GLN A 239 9.48 17.93 5.52
C GLN A 239 9.35 17.21 6.85
N LEU A 240 9.99 16.04 6.99
CA LEU A 240 9.99 15.21 8.20
C LEU A 240 10.01 16.14 9.41
N PRO A 241 8.86 16.36 10.07
CA PRO A 241 8.85 17.33 11.14
C PRO A 241 9.41 16.71 12.42
N ASP A 242 9.57 15.38 12.39
CA ASP A 242 10.23 14.55 13.39
C ASP A 242 11.73 14.64 13.19
N SER A 243 12.36 15.57 13.89
CA SER A 243 13.81 15.60 14.00
C SER A 243 14.22 14.90 15.29
N LEU A 244 15.12 13.91 15.15
CA LEU A 244 15.86 13.38 16.28
C LEU A 244 16.76 14.49 16.82
N THR A 245 16.38 15.12 17.93
CA THR A 245 17.13 16.23 18.52
C THR A 245 18.21 15.75 19.49
N GLY A 246 18.12 14.51 19.92
CA GLY A 246 19.18 13.87 20.70
C GLY A 246 18.89 12.40 20.91
N TYR A 247 19.95 11.63 21.12
CA TYR A 247 19.84 10.23 21.50
C TYR A 247 20.95 9.88 22.50
N ARG A 248 20.72 8.83 23.28
CA ARG A 248 21.69 8.22 24.18
C ARG A 248 21.51 6.72 24.07
N ILE A 249 22.60 6.02 23.74
CA ILE A 249 22.64 4.56 23.69
C ILE A 249 23.59 4.12 24.79
N GLU A 250 23.08 3.35 25.74
CA GLU A 250 23.87 2.68 26.76
C GLU A 250 23.92 1.21 26.38
N ALA A 251 25.08 0.72 25.97
CA ALA A 251 25.25 -0.64 25.49
C ALA A 251 26.31 -1.38 26.29
N THR A 252 26.04 -2.65 26.56
CA THR A 252 26.95 -3.58 27.25
C THR A 252 27.15 -4.79 26.35
N LEU A 253 28.41 -5.13 26.08
CA LEU A 253 28.76 -6.34 25.34
C LEU A 253 29.20 -7.42 26.36
N GLY A 254 28.44 -8.50 26.42
CA GLY A 254 28.74 -9.67 27.24
C GLY A 254 29.95 -10.46 26.71
N PRO A 255 30.55 -11.32 27.55
CA PRO A 255 31.66 -12.19 27.15
C PRO A 255 31.26 -13.28 26.13
N ASP A 256 29.97 -13.54 26.01
CA ASP A 256 29.30 -14.38 25.01
C ASP A 256 28.97 -13.65 23.71
N LEU A 257 29.35 -12.36 23.62
CA LEU A 257 29.05 -11.46 22.51
C LEU A 257 27.56 -11.09 22.39
N GLU A 258 26.76 -11.30 23.43
CA GLU A 258 25.42 -10.74 23.52
C GLU A 258 25.51 -9.22 23.78
N LEU A 259 24.79 -8.44 22.98
CA LEU A 259 24.73 -6.99 23.10
C LEU A 259 23.40 -6.58 23.74
N GLU A 260 23.45 -6.09 24.97
CA GLU A 260 22.31 -5.41 25.58
C GLU A 260 22.43 -3.91 25.36
N ALA A 261 21.36 -3.25 24.91
CA ALA A 261 21.35 -1.82 24.69
C ALA A 261 20.06 -1.16 25.16
N VAL A 262 20.19 -0.05 25.89
CA VAL A 262 19.09 0.86 26.23
C VAL A 262 19.25 2.13 25.39
N SER A 263 18.34 2.31 24.43
CA SER A 263 18.29 3.50 23.57
C SER A 263 17.24 4.49 24.05
N ARG A 264 17.65 5.73 24.32
CA ARG A 264 16.76 6.85 24.65
C ARG A 264 16.84 7.90 23.56
N ALA A 265 15.72 8.21 22.93
CA ALA A 265 15.62 9.23 21.88
C ALA A 265 14.77 10.41 22.34
N ARG A 266 15.17 11.62 21.93
CA ARG A 266 14.36 12.84 22.02
C ARG A 266 13.98 13.26 20.60
N LEU A 267 12.69 13.34 20.35
CA LEU A 267 12.13 13.73 19.07
C LEU A 267 11.37 15.04 19.23
N THR A 268 11.55 15.96 18.30
CA THR A 268 10.60 17.06 18.12
C THR A 268 9.52 16.55 17.20
N VAL A 269 8.30 16.35 17.68
CA VAL A 269 7.19 15.93 16.82
C VAL A 269 6.63 17.15 16.10
N GLY A 270 6.28 16.97 14.84
CA GLY A 270 5.66 18.03 14.05
C GLY A 270 4.31 18.53 14.54
N ASN A 271 3.77 19.48 13.77
CA ASN A 271 2.44 20.06 14.02
C ASN A 271 1.28 19.09 13.79
N ARG A 272 1.54 17.86 13.34
CA ARG A 272 0.53 16.81 13.16
C ARG A 272 0.73 15.73 14.22
N PRO A 273 -0.33 15.34 14.96
CA PRO A 273 -0.24 14.25 15.92
C PRO A 273 0.17 12.96 15.19
N ARG A 274 1.27 12.36 15.62
CA ARG A 274 1.74 11.06 15.11
C ARG A 274 1.53 10.02 16.20
N PRO A 275 0.49 9.18 16.09
CA PRO A 275 0.23 8.15 17.10
C PRO A 275 1.21 6.97 17.00
N VAL A 276 2.05 6.92 15.96
CA VAL A 276 3.05 5.88 15.71
C VAL A 276 4.40 6.50 15.39
N LEU A 277 5.46 5.95 15.99
CA LEU A 277 6.85 6.19 15.63
C LEU A 277 7.45 4.90 15.08
N HIS A 278 8.20 5.01 14.00
CA HIS A 278 8.91 3.90 13.39
C HIS A 278 10.39 3.94 13.77
N PHE A 279 10.94 2.79 14.15
CA PHE A 279 12.36 2.58 14.38
C PHE A 279 12.79 1.37 13.58
N GLU A 280 13.91 1.51 12.87
CA GLU A 280 14.59 0.36 12.28
C GLU A 280 15.48 -0.27 13.34
N ILE A 281 15.33 -1.56 13.53
CA ILE A 281 16.14 -2.37 14.43
C ILE A 281 16.64 -3.59 13.65
N SER A 282 17.81 -4.11 14.02
CA SER A 282 18.32 -5.35 13.43
C SER A 282 17.39 -6.51 13.78
N ASP A 283 17.17 -7.41 12.81
CA ASP A 283 16.39 -8.65 13.00
C ASP A 283 16.99 -9.59 14.07
N SER A 284 18.23 -9.33 14.49
CA SER A 284 18.92 -10.06 15.57
C SER A 284 18.73 -9.47 16.96
N MET A 285 17.92 -8.41 17.11
CA MET A 285 17.65 -7.77 18.40
C MET A 285 16.21 -8.03 18.86
N ASP A 286 16.07 -8.38 20.14
CA ASP A 286 14.78 -8.45 20.80
C ASP A 286 14.48 -7.11 21.50
N VAL A 287 13.26 -6.60 21.31
CA VAL A 287 12.78 -5.38 21.98
C VAL A 287 11.97 -5.79 23.20
N THR A 288 12.36 -5.25 24.37
CA THR A 288 11.70 -5.51 25.67
C THR A 288 11.11 -4.25 26.28
#